data_AF-A0A836YZR6-F1
#
_entry.id   AF-A0A836YZR6-F1
#
_cell.length_a   1.000
_cell.length_b   1.000
_cell.length_c   1.000
_cell.angle_alpha   90.00
_cell.angle_beta   90.00
_cell.angle_gamma   90.00
#
_symmetry.space_group_name_H-M   'P 1'
#
loop_
_entity.id
_entity.type
_entity.pdbx_description
1 polymer ?
#
loop_
_entity_poly.entity_id
_entity_poly.type
_entity_poly.pdbx_seq_one_letter_code
_entity_poly.pdbx_strand_id
1 'polypeptide(L)'
;MNKSKLLLWLYHVVIAIDQLFNALTGGAADETFSSRCYRGAILAEKPRKRWRFWFAFINGLFFDKQHCQTAYESEVKRKQYPPEFSKIR
;
A
#
# COMPACT_ATOMS: atom_id res chain seq x y z
N MET A 1 20.64 -11.41 13.26
CA MET A 1 19.24 -10.94 13.35
C MET A 1 18.31 -12.16 13.32
N ASN A 2 17.34 -12.28 14.22
CA ASN A 2 16.40 -13.43 14.22
C ASN A 2 15.58 -13.46 12.92
N LYS A 3 15.19 -14.65 12.45
CA LYS A 3 14.43 -14.83 11.19
C LYS A 3 13.19 -13.92 11.11
N SER A 4 12.43 -13.79 12.19
CA SER A 4 11.25 -12.92 12.26
C SER A 4 11.58 -11.43 12.06
N LYS A 5 12.67 -10.95 12.66
CA LYS A 5 13.14 -9.58 12.51
C LYS A 5 13.62 -9.30 11.08
N LEU A 6 14.27 -10.27 10.43
CA LEU A 6 14.67 -10.16 9.03
C LEU A 6 13.48 -10.07 8.08
N LEU A 7 12.46 -10.92 8.27
CA LEU A 7 11.23 -10.88 7.47
C LEU A 7 10.49 -9.54 7.63
N LEU A 8 10.40 -9.04 8.86
CA LEU A 8 9.80 -7.73 9.13
C LEU A 8 10.59 -6.60 8.46
N TRP A 9 11.92 -6.63 8.54
CA TRP A 9 12.77 -5.65 7.89
C TRP A 9 12.59 -5.67 6.37
N LEU A 10 12.60 -6.85 5.73
CA LEU A 10 12.35 -6.99 4.30
C LEU A 10 10.97 -6.45 3.90
N TYR A 11 9.95 -6.73 4.72
CA TYR A 11 8.60 -6.20 4.52
C TYR A 11 8.58 -4.65 4.50
N HIS A 12 9.27 -3.99 5.44
CA HIS A 12 9.38 -2.53 5.44
C HIS A 12 10.16 -1.98 4.24
N VAL A 13 11.21 -2.67 3.78
CA VAL A 13 11.95 -2.26 2.58
C VAL A 13 11.05 -2.29 1.34
N VAL A 14 10.26 -3.34 1.17
CA VAL A 14 9.31 -3.45 0.04
C VAL A 14 8.25 -2.35 0.10
N ILE A 15 7.71 -2.05 1.29
CA ILE A 15 6.76 -0.93 1.47
C ILE A 15 7.41 0.40 1.11
N ALA A 16 8.63 0.67 1.58
CA ALA A 16 9.32 1.92 1.32
C ALA A 16 9.56 2.13 -0.20
N ILE A 17 9.87 1.06 -0.93
CA ILE A 17 10.01 1.11 -2.40
C ILE A 17 8.66 1.44 -3.06
N ASP A 18 7.58 0.83 -2.58
CA ASP A 18 6.23 1.08 -3.10
C ASP A 18 5.77 2.52 -2.83
N GLN A 19 5.99 3.04 -1.61
CA GLN A 19 5.74 4.42 -1.24
C GLN A 19 6.59 5.41 -2.03
N LEU A 20 7.87 5.10 -2.27
CA LEU A 20 8.73 5.89 -3.14
C LEU A 20 8.16 5.97 -4.56
N PHE A 21 7.75 4.83 -5.12
CA PHE A 21 7.10 4.80 -6.43
C PHE A 21 5.80 5.62 -6.45
N ASN A 22 4.99 5.54 -5.39
CA ASN A 22 3.79 6.37 -5.27
C ASN A 22 4.15 7.87 -5.25
N ALA A 23 5.13 8.27 -4.45
CA ALA A 23 5.59 9.66 -4.36
C ALA A 23 6.11 10.19 -5.70
N LEU A 24 6.94 9.41 -6.40
CA LEU A 24 7.45 9.74 -7.74
C LEU A 24 6.33 9.90 -8.78
N THR A 25 5.20 9.23 -8.59
CA THR A 25 4.00 9.35 -9.44
C THR A 25 2.98 10.36 -8.90
N GLY A 26 3.41 11.26 -8.01
CA GLY A 26 2.62 12.36 -7.45
C GLY A 26 1.59 11.93 -6.40
N GLY A 27 1.85 10.84 -5.68
CA GLY A 27 1.08 10.39 -4.51
C GLY A 27 1.66 10.91 -3.20
N ALA A 28 1.01 10.60 -2.09
CA ALA A 28 1.53 10.92 -0.76
C ALA A 28 2.68 9.97 -0.39
N ALA A 29 3.68 10.49 0.34
CA ALA A 29 4.88 9.72 0.70
C ALA A 29 4.61 8.60 1.72
N ASP A 30 3.53 8.70 2.49
CA ASP A 30 3.10 7.72 3.49
C ASP A 30 2.00 6.77 2.97
N GLU A 31 1.62 6.87 1.69
CA GLU A 31 0.61 6.01 1.07
C GLU A 31 1.28 5.05 0.08
N THR A 32 0.99 3.75 0.20
CA THR A 32 1.35 2.77 -0.84
C THR A 32 0.59 3.01 -2.15
N PHE A 33 1.24 2.79 -3.28
CA PHE A 33 0.67 2.87 -4.62
C PHE A 33 -0.55 1.95 -4.78
N SER A 34 -0.47 0.73 -4.23
CA SER A 34 -1.60 -0.23 -4.20
C SER A 34 -2.83 0.34 -3.47
N SER A 35 -2.64 1.00 -2.32
CA SER A 35 -3.71 1.68 -1.57
C SER A 35 -4.33 2.82 -2.39
N ARG A 36 -3.49 3.66 -3.02
CA ARG A 36 -3.94 4.74 -3.90
C ARG A 36 -4.74 4.23 -5.09
N CYS A 37 -4.33 3.09 -5.67
CA CYS A 37 -5.05 2.43 -6.76
C CYS A 37 -6.45 2.00 -6.34
N TYR A 38 -6.61 1.42 -5.14
CA TYR A 38 -7.91 1.07 -4.59
C TYR A 38 -8.81 2.30 -4.41
N ARG A 39 -8.30 3.36 -3.76
CA ARG A 39 -9.04 4.63 -3.61
C ARG A 39 -9.48 5.21 -4.95
N GLY A 40 -8.58 5.24 -5.93
CA GLY A 40 -8.84 5.83 -7.24
C GLY A 40 -9.75 5.00 -8.14
N ALA A 41 -9.81 3.67 -7.95
CA ALA A 41 -10.57 2.76 -8.79
C ALA A 41 -11.95 2.40 -8.20
N ILE A 42 -12.04 2.26 -6.87
CA ILE A 42 -13.22 1.73 -6.16
C ILE A 42 -13.92 2.82 -5.33
N LEU A 43 -13.19 3.63 -4.57
CA LEU A 43 -13.79 4.61 -3.64
C LEU A 43 -14.09 5.97 -4.28
N ALA A 44 -13.50 6.28 -5.43
CA ALA A 44 -13.76 7.52 -6.15
C ALA A 44 -15.15 7.51 -6.78
N GLU A 45 -15.93 8.59 -6.64
CA GLU A 45 -17.27 8.74 -7.24
C GLU A 45 -17.25 8.56 -8.77
N LYS A 46 -16.20 9.09 -9.42
CA LYS A 46 -15.97 9.00 -10.87
C LYS A 46 -14.56 8.46 -11.14
N PRO A 47 -14.36 7.14 -11.07
CA PRO A 47 -13.03 6.55 -11.19
C PRO A 47 -12.51 6.69 -12.63
N ARG A 48 -11.31 7.27 -12.77
CA ARG A 48 -10.64 7.41 -14.06
C ARG A 48 -10.19 6.04 -14.58
N LYS A 49 -10.24 5.82 -15.90
CA LYS A 49 -9.82 4.56 -16.55
C LYS A 49 -8.42 4.09 -16.13
N ARG A 50 -7.47 5.02 -15.99
CA ARG A 50 -6.10 4.73 -15.53
C ARG A 50 -6.05 4.00 -14.19
N TRP A 51 -6.94 4.33 -13.25
CA TRP A 51 -6.95 3.75 -11.91
C TRP A 51 -7.53 2.34 -11.93
N ARG A 52 -8.57 2.11 -12.73
CA ARG A 52 -9.11 0.76 -12.95
C ARG A 52 -8.07 -0.17 -13.59
N PHE A 53 -7.28 0.36 -14.54
CA PHE A 53 -6.16 -0.38 -15.13
C PHE A 53 -5.11 -0.74 -14.06
N TRP A 54 -4.60 0.23 -13.31
CA TRP A 54 -3.58 -0.04 -12.28
C TRP A 54 -4.09 -0.98 -11.18
N PHE A 55 -5.33 -0.82 -10.74
CA PHE A 55 -5.96 -1.72 -9.78
C PHE A 55 -5.99 -3.18 -10.29
N ALA A 56 -6.43 -3.40 -11.53
CA ALA A 56 -6.46 -4.74 -12.13
C ALA A 56 -5.05 -5.30 -12.37
N PHE A 57 -4.13 -4.46 -12.84
CA PHE A 57 -2.75 -4.81 -13.11
C PHE A 57 -2.01 -5.26 -11.84
N ILE A 58 -2.08 -4.48 -10.76
CA ILE A 58 -1.41 -4.79 -9.50
C ILE A 58 -2.00 -6.05 -8.87
N ASN A 59 -3.33 -6.17 -8.78
CA ASN A 59 -3.96 -7.38 -8.24
C ASN A 59 -3.56 -8.63 -9.06
N GLY A 60 -3.41 -8.50 -10.38
CA GLY A 60 -2.90 -9.55 -11.25
C GLY A 60 -1.42 -9.88 -10.99
N LEU A 61 -0.56 -8.86 -10.83
CA LEU A 61 0.87 -9.01 -10.56
C LEU A 61 1.14 -9.80 -9.27
N PHE A 62 0.34 -9.55 -8.23
CA PHE A 62 0.43 -10.24 -6.95
C PHE A 62 -0.37 -11.54 -6.89
N PHE A 63 -1.05 -11.94 -7.97
CA PHE A 63 -1.96 -13.08 -8.02
C PHE A 63 -3.02 -13.07 -6.90
N ASP A 64 -3.37 -11.89 -6.41
CA ASP A 64 -4.30 -11.67 -5.31
C ASP A 64 -5.29 -10.57 -5.67
N LYS A 65 -6.56 -10.96 -5.82
CA LYS A 65 -7.66 -10.06 -6.19
C LYS A 65 -7.95 -9.01 -5.12
N GLN A 66 -7.53 -9.25 -3.87
CA GLN A 66 -7.77 -8.36 -2.74
C GLN A 66 -6.49 -7.61 -2.31
N HIS A 67 -5.40 -7.69 -3.08
CA HIS A 67 -4.13 -7.06 -2.72
C HIS A 67 -4.28 -5.56 -2.48
N CYS A 68 -4.84 -4.82 -3.45
CA CYS A 68 -5.01 -3.37 -3.33
C CYS A 68 -5.98 -2.97 -2.21
N GLN A 69 -7.02 -3.77 -1.96
CA GLN A 69 -7.95 -3.55 -0.84
C GLN A 69 -7.25 -3.76 0.51
N THR A 70 -6.48 -4.84 0.63
CA THR A 70 -5.73 -5.16 1.84
C THR A 70 -4.67 -4.11 2.14
N ALA A 71 -4.01 -3.58 1.10
CA ALA A 71 -3.11 -2.43 1.22
C ALA A 71 -3.83 -1.21 1.78
N TYR A 72 -4.98 -0.84 1.19
CA TYR A 72 -5.80 0.26 1.69
C TYR A 72 -6.22 0.08 3.16
N GLU A 73 -6.71 -1.09 3.53
CA GLU A 73 -7.06 -1.37 4.93
C GLU A 73 -5.86 -1.32 5.88
N SER A 74 -4.68 -1.70 5.41
CA SER A 74 -3.45 -1.66 6.20
C SER A 74 -2.99 -0.23 6.46
N GLU A 75 -3.16 0.68 5.49
CA GLU A 75 -2.93 2.11 5.67
C GLU A 75 -3.91 2.71 6.69
N VAL A 76 -5.21 2.41 6.54
CA VAL A 76 -6.26 2.88 7.46
C VAL A 76 -5.99 2.40 8.90
N LYS A 77 -5.52 1.16 9.05
CA LYS A 77 -5.17 0.55 10.34
C LYS A 77 -3.74 0.92 10.80
N ARG A 78 -2.98 1.71 10.03
CA ARG A 78 -1.58 2.09 10.27
C ARG A 78 -0.66 0.91 10.61
N LYS A 79 -0.87 -0.24 9.95
CA LYS A 79 -0.09 -1.47 10.24
C LYS A 79 1.40 -1.34 9.93
N GLN A 80 1.77 -0.41 9.06
CA GLN A 80 3.15 -0.17 8.66
C GLN A 80 3.94 0.66 9.69
N TYR A 81 3.24 1.29 10.65
CA TYR A 81 3.87 2.15 11.64
C TYR A 81 4.54 1.32 12.73
N PRO A 82 5.70 1.77 13.24
CA PRO A 82 6.30 1.17 14.42
C PRO A 82 5.32 1.12 15.60
N PRO A 83 5.28 0.03 16.39
CA PRO A 83 4.36 -0.13 17.52
C PRO A 83 4.44 1.01 18.56
N GLU A 84 5.57 1.69 18.64
CA GLU A 84 5.82 2.84 19.51
C GLU A 84 4.84 3.99 19.22
N PHE A 85 4.52 4.25 17.95
CA PHE A 85 3.58 5.30 17.57
C PHE A 85 2.13 4.97 17.97
N SER A 86 1.79 3.70 18.07
CA SER A 86 0.47 3.25 18.51
C SER A 86 0.26 3.38 20.03
N LYS A 87 1.35 3.55 20.81
CA LYS A 87 1.30 3.70 22.27
C LYS A 87 1.05 5.14 22.73
N ILE A 88 1.19 6.13 21.84
CA ILE A 88 1.04 7.57 22.14
C ILE A 88 -0.43 7.99 21.93
N ARG A 89 -1.39 7.21 22.43
CA ARG A 89 -2.82 7.44 22.17
C ARG A 89 -3.53 8.08 23.35
#